data_AF-A0A833V1T4-F1
#
_entry.id   AF-A0A833V1T4-F1
#
_cell.length_a   1.000
_cell.length_b   1.000
_cell.length_c   1.000
_cell.angle_alpha   90.00
_cell.angle_beta   90.00
_cell.angle_gamma   90.00
#
_symmetry.space_group_name_H-M   'P 1'
#
loop_
_entity.id
_entity.type
_entity.pdbx_description
1 polymer ?
#
loop_
_entity_poly.entity_id
_entity_poly.type
_entity_poly.pdbx_seq_one_letter_code
_entity_poly.pdbx_strand_id
1 'polypeptide(L)' 'MNGAFREIIAASDADRRDLFIGTATRLGTAVQNVEKDFWVCWVLDALFNGLPPGGPRLLFKGARPCPKGSG' A
#
# COMPACT_ATOMS: atom_id res chain seq x y z
N MET A 1 9.92 4.56 -7.39
CA MET A 1 8.58 3.96 -7.52
C MET A 1 8.73 2.60 -8.19
N ASN A 2 8.21 1.55 -7.57
CA ASN A 2 8.37 0.17 -8.02
C ASN A 2 7.56 -0.08 -9.30
N GLY A 3 8.20 -0.61 -10.34
CA GLY A 3 7.59 -0.84 -11.66
C GLY A 3 6.44 -1.84 -11.64
N ALA A 4 6.46 -2.81 -10.71
CA ALA A 4 5.44 -3.86 -10.62
C ALA A 4 4.04 -3.29 -10.31
N PHE A 5 3.94 -2.24 -9.49
CA PHE A 5 2.64 -1.62 -9.21
C PHE A 5 2.06 -0.93 -10.45
N ARG A 6 2.91 -0.36 -11.31
CA ARG A 6 2.46 0.29 -12.55
C ARG A 6 1.90 -0.71 -13.54
N GLU A 7 2.51 -1.89 -13.66
CA GLU A 7 1.99 -2.96 -14.52
C GLU A 7 0.59 -3.41 -14.08
N ILE A 8 0.38 -3.59 -12.77
CA ILE A 8 -0.92 -4.02 -12.23
C ILE A 8 -1.99 -2.91 -12.35
N ILE A 9 -1.62 -1.63 -12.22
CA ILE A 9 -2.54 -0.49 -12.37
C ILE A 9 -2.87 -0.24 -13.85
N ALA A 10 -1.94 -0.51 -14.77
CA ALA A 10 -2.14 -0.37 -16.21
C ALA A 10 -2.90 -1.54 -16.84
N ALA A 11 -3.01 -2.67 -16.14
CA ALA A 11 -3.81 -3.83 -16.55
C ALA A 11 -5.30 -3.49 -16.61
N SER A 12 -6.07 -4.29 -17.36
CA SER A 12 -7.52 -4.12 -17.42
C SER A 12 -8.18 -4.39 -16.06
N ASP A 13 -9.36 -3.81 -15.81
CA ASP A 13 -10.12 -4.07 -14.59
C ASP A 13 -10.44 -5.57 -14.39
N ALA A 14 -10.56 -6.33 -15.48
CA ALA A 14 -10.77 -7.77 -15.45
C ALA A 14 -9.51 -8.52 -14.99
N ASP A 15 -8.37 -8.27 -15.62
CA ASP A 15 -7.09 -8.91 -15.26
C ASP A 15 -6.68 -8.59 -13.83
N ARG A 16 -6.88 -7.34 -13.41
CA ARG A 16 -6.59 -6.91 -12.04
C ARG A 16 -7.48 -7.62 -11.02
N ARG A 17 -8.77 -7.77 -11.32
CA ARG A 17 -9.70 -8.52 -10.47
C ARG A 17 -9.32 -9.99 -10.37
N ASP A 18 -8.98 -10.62 -11.49
CA ASP A 18 -8.57 -12.03 -11.51
C ASP A 18 -7.29 -12.25 -10.70
N LEU A 19 -6.33 -11.32 -10.76
CA LEU A 19 -5.14 -11.32 -9.91
C LEU A 19 -5.50 -11.24 -8.42
N PHE A 20 -6.42 -10.36 -8.04
CA PHE A 20 -6.84 -10.22 -6.64
C PHE A 20 -7.63 -11.44 -6.15
N ILE A 21 -8.51 -12.00 -6.98
CA ILE A 21 -9.26 -13.22 -6.69
C ILE A 21 -8.29 -14.40 -6.51
N GLY A 22 -7.38 -14.62 -7.45
CA GLY A 22 -6.39 -15.71 -7.35
C GLY A 22 -5.50 -15.59 -6.11
N THR A 23 -5.09 -14.35 -5.79
CA THR A 23 -4.29 -14.08 -4.58
C THR A 23 -5.10 -14.31 -3.30
N ALA A 24 -6.36 -13.89 -3.27
CA ALA A 24 -7.27 -14.07 -2.14
C ALA A 24 -7.56 -15.56 -1.88
N THR A 25 -7.81 -16.34 -2.94
CA THR A 25 -7.99 -17.79 -2.87
C THR A 25 -6.74 -18.47 -2.31
N ARG A 26 -5.54 -18.05 -2.75
CA ARG A 26 -4.28 -18.61 -2.27
C ARG A 26 -3.98 -18.26 -0.82
N LEU A 27 -4.33 -17.06 -0.38
CA LEU A 27 -4.15 -16.59 1.00
C LEU A 27 -5.27 -17.04 1.94
N GLY A 28 -6.37 -17.60 1.41
CA GLY A 28 -7.55 -17.95 2.19
C GLY A 28 -8.22 -16.74 2.85
N THR A 29 -8.19 -15.58 2.19
CA THR A 29 -8.73 -14.31 2.72
C THR A 29 -9.78 -13.72 1.78
N ALA A 30 -10.51 -12.71 2.25
CA ALA A 30 -11.46 -11.97 1.43
C ALA A 30 -10.72 -11.13 0.38
N VAL A 31 -11.21 -11.09 -0.87
CA VAL A 31 -10.65 -10.25 -1.96
C VAL A 31 -10.48 -8.80 -1.56
N GLN A 32 -11.43 -8.29 -0.77
CA GLN A 32 -11.43 -6.92 -0.25
C GLN A 32 -10.19 -6.63 0.63
N ASN A 33 -9.68 -7.63 1.35
CA ASN A 33 -8.45 -7.48 2.13
C ASN A 33 -7.23 -7.35 1.22
N VAL A 34 -7.17 -8.16 0.16
CA VAL A 34 -6.08 -8.13 -0.83
C VAL A 34 -6.08 -6.80 -1.59
N GLU A 35 -7.25 -6.34 -2.04
CA GLU A 35 -7.39 -5.03 -2.69
C GLU A 35 -6.95 -3.89 -1.76
N LYS A 36 -7.45 -3.88 -0.52
CA LYS A 36 -7.08 -2.86 0.47
C LYS A 36 -5.58 -2.84 0.71
N ASP A 37 -4.96 -3.99 0.95
CA ASP A 37 -3.53 -4.09 1.21
C ASP A 37 -2.70 -3.66 -0.02
N PHE A 38 -3.12 -4.03 -1.23
CA PHE A 38 -2.50 -3.58 -2.47
C PHE A 38 -2.48 -2.05 -2.60
N TRP A 39 -3.63 -1.40 -2.43
CA TRP A 39 -3.73 0.06 -2.53
C TRP A 39 -2.93 0.77 -1.44
N VAL A 40 -2.93 0.25 -0.20
CA VAL A 40 -2.13 0.79 0.89
C VAL A 40 -0.64 0.72 0.54
N CYS A 41 -0.15 -0.44 0.11
CA CYS A 41 1.25 -0.61 -0.28
C CYS A 41 1.63 0.27 -1.47
N TRP A 42 0.75 0.43 -2.45
CA TRP A 42 0.99 1.32 -3.58
C TRP A 42 1.06 2.80 -3.17
N VAL A 43 0.12 3.28 -2.34
CA VAL A 43 0.14 4.67 -1.83
C VAL A 43 1.41 4.93 -1.04
N LEU A 44 1.85 3.99 -0.22
CA LEU A 44 3.12 4.10 0.50
C LEU A 44 4.30 4.16 -0.49
N ASP A 45 4.35 3.28 -1.49
CA ASP A 45 5.42 3.35 -2.49
C ASP A 45 5.41 4.68 -3.26
N ALA A 46 4.24 5.21 -3.61
CA ALA A 46 4.10 6.50 -4.27
C ALA A 46 4.58 7.67 -3.39
N LEU A 47 4.22 7.66 -2.10
CA LEU A 47 4.59 8.72 -1.14
C LEU A 47 6.08 8.66 -0.74
N PHE A 48 6.66 7.47 -0.64
CA PHE A 48 8.03 7.31 -0.15
C PHE A 48 9.07 7.18 -1.26
N ASN A 49 8.74 6.48 -2.36
CA ASN A 49 9.64 6.20 -3.47
C ASN A 49 9.27 6.98 -4.74
N GLY A 50 8.16 7.71 -4.77
CA GLY A 50 7.75 8.60 -5.85
C GLY A 50 8.08 10.08 -5.60
N LEU A 51 8.45 10.46 -4.37
CA LEU A 51 8.86 11.84 -4.07
C LEU A 51 10.29 12.12 -4.58
N PRO A 52 10.54 13.30 -5.16
CA PRO A 52 11.87 13.68 -5.63
C PRO A 52 12.88 13.72 -4.47
N PRO A 53 14.17 13.41 -4.71
CA PRO A 53 15.21 13.46 -3.69
C PRO A 53 15.37 14.91 -3.19
N GLY A 54 14.83 15.20 -2.00
CA GLY A 54 14.73 16.55 -1.42
C GLY A 54 13.32 16.96 -1.00
N GLY A 55 12.29 16.18 -1.37
CA GLY A 55 10.93 16.36 -0.85
C GLY A 55 10.81 16.01 0.64
N PRO A 56 9.81 16.56 1.35
CA PRO A 56 9.61 16.29 2.77
C PRO A 56 9.44 14.78 2.99
N ARG A 57 10.37 14.16 3.72
CA ARG A 57 10.24 12.76 4.15
C ARG A 57 9.02 12.66 5.06
N LEU A 58 7.92 12.12 4.53
CA LEU A 58 6.73 11.83 5.30
C LEU A 58 7.04 10.67 6.24
N LEU A 59 7.43 10.96 7.49
CA LEU A 59 7.58 9.90 8.47
C LEU A 59 6.17 9.48 8.94
N PHE A 60 5.82 8.21 8.75
CA PHE A 60 4.67 7.63 9.44
C PHE A 60 4.99 7.62 10.93
N LYS A 61 4.58 8.69 11.63
CA LYS A 61 4.65 8.73 13.08
C LYS A 61 3.46 7.92 13.58
N GLY A 62 3.65 6.61 13.69
CA GLY A 62 2.73 5.72 14.39
C GLY A 62 2.34 6.33 15.74
N ALA A 63 1.13 6.02 16.22
CA ALA A 63 0.59 6.53 17.47
C ALA A 63 1.69 6.52 18.55
N ARG A 64 2.19 7.71 18.91
CA ARG A 64 3.15 7.83 20.00
C ARG A 64 2.45 7.30 21.24
N PRO A 65 3.04 6.37 22.02
CA PRO A 65 2.61 6.20 23.39
C PRO A 65 2.70 7.58 24.04
N CYS A 66 1.56 8.05 24.55
CA CYS A 66 1.46 9.31 25.25
C CYS A 66 2.53 9.32 26.35
N PRO A 67 3.45 10.29 26.41
CA PRO A 67 4.33 10.39 27.56
C PRO A 67 3.43 10.71 28.77
N LYS A 68 3.45 9.83 29.79
CA LYS A 68 2.87 10.15 31.09
C LYS A 68 3.44 11.51 31.52
N GLY A 69 2.56 12.50 31.63
CA GLY A 69 2.89 13.75 32.29
C GLY A 69 3.14 13.45 33.75
N SER A 70 4.41 13.47 34.14
CA SER A 70 4.79 13.57 35.55
C SER A 70 4.69 15.05 35.91
N GLY A 71 3.63 15.40 36.63
CA GLY A 71 3.48 16.65 37.38
C GLY A 71 3.15 16.30 38.81
#